data_AF-A0A0P7Z9N3-F1
#
_entry.id   AF-A0A0P7Z9N3-F1
#
_cell.length_a   1.000
_cell.length_b   1.000
_cell.length_c   1.000
_cell.angle_alpha   90.00
_cell.angle_beta   90.00
_cell.angle_gamma   90.00
#
_symmetry.space_group_name_H-M   'P 1'
#
loop_
_entity.id
_entity.type
_entity.pdbx_description
1 polymer ?
#
loop_
_entity_poly.entity_id
_entity_poly.type
_entity_poly.pdbx_seq_one_letter_code
_entity_poly.pdbx_strand_id
1 'polypeptide(L)'
;MKIIIYLLIILLLVPAANAVDPVSDDFSGGMNLTLWTRVDPAGDATFGASGNNTRNAYIDITVPCCASHEPYVTENAPRMMQNISNVSFEVELSMEGVFHTATLEEGFIVEESNGNYLRFDLNFGTDLRSYAGTFVNNSVTARHNNLVKSGGYTTDVPLKMRINRNVSHWTLS
;
A
#
# COMPACT_ATOMS: atom_id res chain seq x y z
N MET A 1 -1.94 2.52 -56.70
CA MET A 1 -2.52 1.42 -55.90
C MET A 1 -2.93 2.01 -54.56
N LYS A 2 -4.23 2.21 -54.34
CA LYS A 2 -4.79 2.75 -53.10
C LYS A 2 -5.04 1.58 -52.15
N ILE A 3 -4.41 1.60 -50.97
CA ILE A 3 -4.77 0.71 -49.86
C ILE A 3 -5.48 1.58 -48.84
N ILE A 4 -6.76 1.31 -48.66
CA ILE A 4 -7.58 1.85 -47.58
C ILE A 4 -7.46 0.85 -46.43
N ILE A 5 -6.93 1.28 -45.28
CA ILE A 5 -6.99 0.52 -44.03
C ILE A 5 -8.11 1.15 -43.22
N TYR A 6 -9.18 0.38 -43.01
CA TYR A 6 -10.18 0.67 -41.99
C TYR A 6 -9.61 0.16 -40.66
N LEU A 7 -9.30 1.07 -39.74
CA LEU A 7 -9.18 0.72 -38.33
C LEU A 7 -10.45 1.20 -37.62
N LEU A 8 -11.43 0.30 -37.54
CA LEU A 8 -12.57 0.44 -36.66
C LEU A 8 -12.10 0.05 -35.26
N ILE A 9 -11.74 1.03 -34.43
CA ILE A 9 -11.61 0.80 -32.99
C ILE A 9 -13.04 0.77 -32.45
N ILE A 10 -13.63 -0.42 -32.42
CA ILE A 10 -14.73 -0.68 -31.51
C ILE A 10 -14.08 -0.66 -30.12
N LEU A 11 -14.29 0.42 -29.37
CA LEU A 11 -14.08 0.39 -27.92
C LEU A 11 -15.15 -0.56 -27.37
N LEU A 12 -14.85 -1.85 -27.35
CA LEU A 12 -15.54 -2.80 -26.50
C LEU A 12 -15.27 -2.32 -25.08
N LEU A 13 -16.19 -1.56 -24.47
CA LEU A 13 -16.40 -1.68 -23.04
C LEU A 13 -16.76 -3.15 -22.84
N VAL A 14 -15.75 -3.97 -22.55
CA VAL A 14 -16.00 -5.24 -21.88
C VAL A 14 -16.65 -4.82 -20.57
N PRO A 15 -17.94 -5.14 -20.33
CA PRO A 15 -18.50 -4.94 -19.01
C PRO A 15 -17.59 -5.73 -18.08
N ALA A 16 -17.08 -5.11 -17.01
CA ALA A 16 -16.22 -5.78 -16.03
C ALA A 16 -17.04 -6.79 -15.24
N ALA A 17 -17.50 -7.87 -15.89
CA ALA A 17 -18.40 -8.84 -15.31
C ALA A 17 -17.72 -9.68 -14.20
N ASN A 18 -16.43 -9.44 -13.93
CA ASN A 18 -15.65 -10.10 -12.87
C ASN A 18 -14.56 -9.17 -12.30
N ALA A 19 -14.79 -7.85 -12.23
CA ALA A 19 -13.86 -6.99 -11.49
C ALA A 19 -13.85 -7.40 -10.01
N VAL A 20 -12.64 -7.53 -9.46
CA VAL A 20 -12.41 -7.77 -8.04
C VAL A 20 -12.01 -6.42 -7.42
N ASP A 21 -12.89 -5.85 -6.62
CA ASP A 21 -12.60 -4.65 -5.84
C ASP A 21 -11.84 -5.01 -4.55
N PRO A 22 -11.11 -4.07 -3.93
CA PRO A 22 -10.58 -4.26 -2.58
C PRO A 22 -11.72 -4.60 -1.61
N VAL A 23 -11.49 -5.58 -0.75
CA VAL A 23 -12.44 -5.98 0.30
C VAL A 23 -12.00 -5.38 1.62
N SER A 24 -12.89 -4.64 2.28
CA SER A 24 -12.64 -4.13 3.62
C SER A 24 -12.56 -5.28 4.62
N ASP A 25 -11.59 -5.23 5.52
CA ASP A 25 -11.41 -6.20 6.60
C ASP A 25 -11.14 -5.43 7.90
N ASP A 26 -11.94 -5.69 8.94
CA ASP A 26 -11.75 -5.10 10.27
C ASP A 26 -10.89 -5.99 11.19
N PHE A 27 -10.43 -7.13 10.66
CA PHE A 27 -9.60 -8.14 11.33
C PHE A 27 -10.20 -8.75 12.59
N SER A 28 -11.49 -8.51 12.89
CA SER A 28 -12.16 -9.08 14.06
C SER A 28 -12.24 -10.62 13.98
N GLY A 29 -12.27 -11.18 12.76
CA GLY A 29 -12.16 -12.62 12.50
C GLY A 29 -10.73 -13.18 12.56
N GLY A 30 -9.73 -12.34 12.82
CA GLY A 30 -8.32 -12.66 12.69
C GLY A 30 -7.82 -12.58 11.24
N MET A 31 -6.66 -13.18 10.99
CA MET A 31 -6.02 -13.13 9.67
C MET A 31 -6.69 -14.07 8.66
N ASN A 32 -7.46 -13.51 7.73
CA ASN A 32 -8.08 -14.25 6.65
C ASN A 32 -7.12 -14.46 5.46
N LEU A 33 -6.41 -15.59 5.44
CA LEU A 33 -5.47 -15.93 4.35
C LEU A 33 -6.12 -16.34 3.02
N THR A 34 -7.46 -16.42 2.97
CA THR A 34 -8.18 -16.54 1.68
C THR A 34 -8.37 -15.18 1.01
N LEU A 35 -8.32 -14.10 1.80
CA LEU A 35 -8.41 -12.72 1.33
C LEU A 35 -7.02 -12.09 1.17
N TRP A 36 -6.15 -12.30 2.16
CA TRP A 36 -4.84 -11.69 2.25
C TRP A 36 -3.71 -12.65 1.92
N THR A 37 -2.76 -12.18 1.13
CA THR A 37 -1.49 -12.87 0.86
C THR A 37 -0.37 -12.21 1.66
N ARG A 38 0.41 -13.01 2.40
CA ARG A 38 1.63 -12.54 3.05
C ARG A 38 2.74 -12.42 2.01
N VAL A 39 3.42 -11.30 1.98
CA VAL A 39 4.65 -11.11 1.22
C VAL A 39 5.74 -10.69 2.20
N ASP A 40 6.76 -11.52 2.31
CA ASP A 40 7.92 -11.31 3.18
C ASP A 40 9.20 -11.58 2.39
N PRO A 41 9.73 -10.56 1.70
CA PRO A 41 10.89 -10.72 0.82
C PRO A 41 12.17 -11.12 1.57
N ALA A 42 12.33 -10.65 2.81
CA ALA A 42 13.48 -10.97 3.66
C ALA A 42 13.31 -12.32 4.38
N GLY A 43 12.07 -12.76 4.60
CA GLY A 43 11.73 -14.04 5.24
C GLY A 43 11.96 -14.05 6.75
N ASP A 44 12.09 -12.88 7.36
CA ASP A 44 12.41 -12.69 8.78
C ASP A 44 11.33 -11.90 9.54
N ALA A 45 10.24 -11.52 8.88
CA ALA A 45 9.12 -10.84 9.51
C ALA A 45 8.14 -11.86 10.12
N THR A 46 7.45 -11.46 11.19
CA THR A 46 6.37 -12.26 11.77
C THR A 46 5.03 -11.58 11.58
N PHE A 47 4.03 -12.37 11.20
CA PHE A 47 2.66 -11.89 10.94
C PHE A 47 1.72 -12.48 12.00
N GLY A 48 1.01 -11.60 12.70
CA GLY A 48 0.07 -11.93 13.76
C GLY A 48 -1.29 -11.26 13.57
N ALA A 49 -2.25 -11.66 14.40
CA ALA A 49 -3.50 -10.94 14.58
C ALA A 49 -3.78 -10.85 16.07
N SER A 50 -4.21 -9.68 16.51
CA SER A 50 -4.48 -9.38 17.91
C SER A 50 -5.90 -8.84 18.05
N GLY A 51 -6.48 -8.97 19.25
CA GLY A 51 -7.81 -8.42 19.52
C GLY A 51 -8.99 -9.13 18.84
N ASN A 52 -8.83 -10.38 18.39
CA ASN A 52 -9.90 -11.15 17.73
C ASN A 52 -11.23 -11.12 18.52
N ASN A 53 -12.34 -11.05 17.80
CA ASN A 53 -13.70 -10.90 18.31
C ASN A 53 -13.95 -9.59 19.09
N THR A 54 -13.09 -8.58 18.91
CA THR A 54 -13.28 -7.24 19.48
C THR A 54 -13.26 -6.17 18.40
N ARG A 55 -13.59 -4.93 18.77
CA ARG A 55 -13.49 -3.75 17.89
C ARG A 55 -12.08 -3.20 17.74
N ASN A 56 -11.14 -3.67 18.58
CA ASN A 56 -9.74 -3.25 18.57
C ASN A 56 -8.88 -4.36 17.97
N ALA A 57 -9.41 -5.06 16.96
CA ALA A 57 -8.68 -6.11 16.27
C ALA A 57 -7.77 -5.48 15.20
N TYR A 58 -6.58 -6.04 15.05
CA TYR A 58 -5.60 -5.58 14.07
C TYR A 58 -4.67 -6.71 13.63
N ILE A 59 -3.98 -6.49 12.52
CA ILE A 59 -2.86 -7.31 12.07
C ILE A 59 -1.57 -6.73 12.59
N ASP A 60 -0.71 -7.60 13.08
CA ASP A 60 0.65 -7.28 13.52
C ASP A 60 1.64 -7.74 12.46
N ILE A 61 2.52 -6.84 12.03
CA ILE A 61 3.70 -7.17 11.21
C ILE A 61 4.93 -6.73 12.00
N THR A 62 5.62 -7.68 12.61
CA THR A 62 6.86 -7.40 13.33
C THR A 62 8.03 -7.55 12.37
N VAL A 63 8.76 -6.46 12.19
CA VAL A 63 9.96 -6.41 11.34
C VAL A 63 11.19 -6.39 12.25
N PRO A 64 12.11 -7.35 12.13
CA PRO A 64 13.30 -7.39 12.97
C PRO A 64 14.26 -6.25 12.61
N CYS A 65 15.11 -5.86 13.57
CA CYS A 65 16.12 -4.85 13.31
C CYS A 65 17.19 -5.33 12.33
N CYS A 66 18.05 -4.38 11.98
CA CYS A 66 19.43 -4.64 11.58
C CYS A 66 19.63 -5.13 10.13
N ALA A 67 18.55 -5.55 9.45
CA ALA A 67 18.45 -5.61 7.99
C ALA A 67 17.58 -4.45 7.46
N SER A 68 17.72 -4.11 6.18
CA SER A 68 16.84 -3.14 5.53
C SER A 68 15.59 -3.85 5.02
N HIS A 69 14.42 -3.30 5.33
CA HIS A 69 13.12 -3.78 4.86
C HIS A 69 12.41 -2.72 4.01
N GLU A 70 13.15 -1.75 3.49
CA GLU A 70 12.53 -0.63 2.78
C GLU A 70 12.07 -1.05 1.38
N PRO A 71 10.88 -0.63 0.89
CA PRO A 71 10.45 -0.82 -0.49
C PRO A 71 10.94 0.37 -1.34
N TYR A 72 12.27 0.54 -1.46
CA TYR A 72 12.89 1.65 -2.19
C TYR A 72 13.84 1.18 -3.30
N VAL A 73 15.04 0.70 -2.94
CA VAL A 73 15.99 0.14 -3.91
C VAL A 73 15.58 -1.27 -4.33
N THR A 74 15.05 -2.01 -3.37
CA THR A 74 14.48 -3.34 -3.50
C THR A 74 13.11 -3.30 -2.85
N GLU A 75 12.14 -4.07 -3.33
CA GLU A 75 10.79 -4.09 -2.76
C GLU A 75 10.70 -4.96 -1.50
N ASN A 76 11.52 -4.65 -0.48
CA ASN A 76 11.83 -5.58 0.63
C ASN A 76 10.86 -5.51 1.82
N ALA A 77 9.83 -4.66 1.75
CA ALA A 77 8.88 -4.44 2.84
C ALA A 77 7.95 -5.65 3.06
N PRO A 78 7.89 -6.21 4.29
CA PRO A 78 6.87 -7.15 4.68
C PRO A 78 5.47 -6.53 4.57
N ARG A 79 4.53 -7.22 3.94
CA ARG A 79 3.21 -6.67 3.61
C ARG A 79 2.12 -7.73 3.50
N MET A 80 0.87 -7.27 3.65
CA MET A 80 -0.35 -8.05 3.43
C MET A 80 -1.05 -7.51 2.18
N MET A 81 -1.27 -8.38 1.19
CA MET A 81 -1.73 -7.99 -0.15
C MET A 81 -3.09 -8.61 -0.48
N GLN A 82 -3.96 -7.86 -1.17
CA GLN A 82 -5.14 -8.39 -1.86
C GLN A 82 -4.93 -8.33 -3.37
N ASN A 83 -5.32 -9.38 -4.08
CA ASN A 83 -5.40 -9.35 -5.52
C ASN A 83 -6.68 -8.65 -5.95
N ILE A 84 -6.54 -7.51 -6.63
CA ILE A 84 -7.66 -6.72 -7.14
C ILE A 84 -7.55 -6.58 -8.66
N SER A 85 -8.67 -6.27 -9.31
CA SER A 85 -8.69 -5.90 -10.72
C SER A 85 -8.12 -4.51 -10.95
N ASN A 86 -7.74 -4.22 -12.19
CA ASN A 86 -7.31 -2.89 -12.60
C ASN A 86 -8.52 -1.93 -12.69
N VAL A 87 -9.02 -1.48 -11.55
CA VAL A 87 -10.20 -0.63 -11.40
C VAL A 87 -9.89 0.63 -10.59
N SER A 88 -10.80 1.60 -10.64
CA SER A 88 -10.82 2.72 -9.69
C SER A 88 -11.27 2.22 -8.32
N PHE A 89 -10.64 2.68 -7.25
CA PHE A 89 -10.95 2.25 -5.88
C PHE A 89 -10.58 3.33 -4.86
N GLU A 90 -11.10 3.17 -3.64
CA GLU A 90 -10.68 3.92 -2.47
C GLU A 90 -10.43 2.94 -1.32
N VAL A 91 -9.32 3.10 -0.62
CA VAL A 91 -9.00 2.33 0.58
C VAL A 91 -8.48 3.25 1.68
N GLU A 92 -8.83 2.93 2.92
CA GLU A 92 -8.35 3.61 4.13
C GLU A 92 -7.62 2.58 5.00
N LEU A 93 -6.46 2.98 5.52
CA LEU A 93 -5.68 2.25 6.51
C LEU A 93 -5.69 3.06 7.81
N SER A 94 -6.02 2.40 8.92
CA SER A 94 -5.80 2.94 10.26
C SER A 94 -4.62 2.22 10.89
N MET A 95 -3.64 2.98 11.40
CA MET A 95 -2.38 2.48 11.94
C MET A 95 -2.28 2.86 13.42
N GLU A 96 -1.96 1.88 14.26
CA GLU A 96 -1.57 2.12 15.64
C GLU A 96 -0.04 2.12 15.69
N GLY A 97 0.56 3.30 15.86
CA GLY A 97 2.01 3.41 15.71
C GLY A 97 2.63 4.59 16.44
N VAL A 98 3.87 4.37 16.85
CA VAL A 98 4.73 5.39 17.45
C VAL A 98 5.93 5.62 16.53
N PHE A 99 6.00 6.79 15.90
CA PHE A 99 7.06 7.17 14.98
C PHE A 99 8.12 8.00 15.72
N HIS A 100 8.99 7.33 16.48
CA HIS A 100 10.03 7.99 17.29
C HIS A 100 11.45 7.47 17.08
N THR A 101 11.63 6.37 16.35
CA THR A 101 12.96 5.89 15.94
C THR A 101 13.19 6.28 14.49
N ALA A 102 14.41 6.72 14.17
CA ALA A 102 14.79 6.97 12.79
C ALA A 102 14.53 5.72 11.93
N THR A 103 14.05 5.93 10.70
CA THR A 103 13.77 4.92 9.65
C THR A 103 12.58 4.00 9.93
N LEU A 104 11.40 4.60 10.16
CA LEU A 104 10.12 3.88 10.15
C LEU A 104 9.28 4.34 8.96
N GLU A 105 8.55 3.41 8.36
CA GLU A 105 7.61 3.69 7.28
C GLU A 105 6.45 2.71 7.31
N GLU A 106 5.24 3.20 7.10
CA GLU A 106 4.02 2.39 7.11
C GLU A 106 2.98 2.99 6.15
N GLY A 107 2.30 2.14 5.39
CA GLY A 107 1.29 2.58 4.43
C GLY A 107 0.92 1.53 3.38
N PHE A 108 0.63 1.99 2.17
CA PHE A 108 0.18 1.19 1.04
C PHE A 108 1.26 0.98 -0.01
N ILE A 109 1.26 -0.23 -0.58
CA ILE A 109 1.86 -0.53 -1.88
C ILE A 109 0.72 -0.94 -2.83
N VAL A 110 0.72 -0.34 -4.03
CA VAL A 110 -0.11 -0.81 -5.15
C VAL A 110 0.84 -1.39 -6.19
N GLU A 111 0.90 -2.71 -6.27
CA GLU A 111 1.87 -3.46 -7.06
C GLU A 111 1.23 -4.00 -8.35
N GLU A 112 1.88 -3.78 -9.49
CA GLU A 112 1.57 -4.47 -10.75
C GLU A 112 2.45 -5.71 -10.90
N SER A 113 3.75 -5.55 -10.62
CA SER A 113 4.76 -6.59 -10.68
C SER A 113 5.99 -6.16 -9.85
N ASN A 114 6.88 -7.10 -9.56
CA ASN A 114 8.10 -6.82 -8.80
C ASN A 114 8.90 -5.64 -9.39
N GLY A 115 9.08 -4.58 -8.60
CA GLY A 115 9.77 -3.35 -9.01
C GLY A 115 8.94 -2.37 -9.85
N ASN A 116 7.66 -2.65 -10.08
CA ASN A 116 6.69 -1.76 -10.71
C ASN A 116 5.48 -1.57 -9.79
N TYR A 117 5.54 -0.51 -8.98
CA TYR A 117 4.55 -0.26 -7.94
C TYR A 117 4.42 1.24 -7.63
N LEU A 118 3.31 1.57 -6.97
CA LEU A 118 3.13 2.85 -6.29
C LEU A 118 3.31 2.64 -4.79
N ARG A 119 4.02 3.56 -4.16
CA ARG A 119 4.23 3.58 -2.72
C ARG A 119 3.52 4.80 -2.14
N PHE A 120 2.77 4.60 -1.07
CA PHE A 120 2.15 5.67 -0.28
C PHE A 120 2.35 5.37 1.19
N ASP A 121 2.92 6.29 1.96
CA ASP A 121 3.28 5.99 3.35
C ASP A 121 3.40 7.24 4.19
N LEU A 122 3.31 6.99 5.50
CA LEU A 122 3.88 7.85 6.51
C LEU A 122 5.28 7.33 6.80
N ASN A 123 6.29 8.16 6.63
CA ASN A 123 7.66 7.84 6.99
C ASN A 123 8.21 8.81 8.03
N PHE A 124 9.14 8.29 8.82
CA PHE A 124 9.81 9.02 9.88
C PHE A 124 11.32 8.88 9.75
N GLY A 125 11.96 10.03 9.61
CA GLY A 125 13.41 10.21 9.77
C GLY A 125 13.67 11.13 10.96
N THR A 126 13.67 12.42 10.70
CA THR A 126 13.67 13.48 11.74
C THR A 126 12.28 14.03 12.02
N ASP A 127 11.43 13.99 11.00
CA ASP A 127 10.06 14.49 11.01
C ASP A 127 9.13 13.41 10.47
N LEU A 128 7.85 13.46 10.85
CA LEU A 128 6.81 12.67 10.20
C LEU A 128 6.43 13.30 8.87
N ARG A 129 6.51 12.53 7.80
CA ARG A 129 6.18 12.98 6.44
C ARG A 129 5.17 12.04 5.81
N SER A 130 4.35 12.60 4.92
CA SER A 130 3.52 11.84 3.99
C SER A 130 4.23 11.79 2.65
N TYR A 131 4.32 10.60 2.05
CA TYR A 131 5.04 10.37 0.81
C TYR A 131 4.18 9.63 -0.21
N ALA A 132 4.39 9.94 -1.49
CA ALA A 132 3.95 9.11 -2.59
C ALA A 132 5.03 9.04 -3.66
N GLY A 133 5.31 7.83 -4.17
CA GLY A 133 6.33 7.57 -5.18
C GLY A 133 5.87 6.57 -6.23
N THR A 134 6.33 6.76 -7.46
CA THR A 134 6.17 5.77 -8.55
C THR A 134 7.48 5.02 -8.73
N PHE A 135 7.43 3.70 -8.80
CA PHE A 135 8.56 2.82 -9.06
C PHE A 135 8.35 2.13 -10.40
N VAL A 136 9.31 2.28 -11.32
CA VAL A 136 9.32 1.62 -12.64
C VAL A 136 10.67 0.95 -12.82
N ASN A 137 10.69 -0.38 -12.88
CA ASN A 137 11.91 -1.19 -12.86
C ASN A 137 12.85 -0.80 -11.69
N ASN A 138 12.31 -0.66 -10.48
CA ASN A 138 13.00 -0.18 -9.27
C ASN A 138 13.54 1.27 -9.36
N SER A 139 13.20 2.01 -10.41
CA SER A 139 13.55 3.43 -10.52
C SER A 139 12.43 4.29 -9.95
N VAL A 140 12.78 5.10 -8.95
CA VAL A 140 11.84 5.91 -8.20
C VAL A 140 11.66 7.30 -8.79
N THR A 141 10.42 7.79 -8.78
CA THR A 141 10.10 9.21 -8.93
C THR A 141 9.18 9.63 -7.78
N ALA A 142 9.66 10.53 -6.92
CA ALA A 142 8.83 11.13 -5.88
C ALA A 142 7.74 12.00 -6.52
N ARG A 143 6.48 11.77 -6.12
CA ARG A 143 5.30 12.53 -6.56
C ARG A 143 4.75 13.43 -5.47
N HIS A 144 4.96 13.05 -4.21
CA HIS A 144 4.52 13.78 -3.03
C HIS A 144 5.51 13.52 -1.90
N ASN A 145 5.84 14.55 -1.11
CA ASN A 145 6.69 14.43 0.07
C ASN A 145 6.50 15.63 1.00
N ASN A 146 5.41 15.64 1.77
CA ASN A 146 5.04 16.79 2.60
C ASN A 146 5.27 16.51 4.09
N LEU A 147 5.67 17.55 4.80
CA LEU A 147 5.77 17.54 6.26
C LEU A 147 4.36 17.37 6.85
N VAL A 148 4.18 16.38 7.72
CA VAL A 148 2.97 16.20 8.52
C VAL A 148 3.17 16.82 9.90
N LYS A 149 4.28 16.48 10.55
CA LYS A 149 4.65 17.03 11.85
C LYS A 149 6.17 17.02 12.02
N SER A 150 6.70 18.11 12.57
CA SER A 150 8.11 18.22 12.91
C SER A 150 8.46 17.50 14.20
N GLY A 151 9.62 16.84 14.24
CA GLY A 151 10.09 16.06 15.39
C GLY A 151 9.29 14.77 15.63
N GLY A 152 9.73 13.98 16.62
CA GLY A 152 9.12 12.70 17.00
C GLY A 152 7.59 12.74 17.09
N TYR A 153 6.94 11.73 16.55
CA TYR A 153 5.49 11.59 16.58
C TYR A 153 5.06 10.40 17.43
N THR A 154 4.53 10.72 18.62
CA THR A 154 3.82 9.78 19.49
C THR A 154 2.38 10.22 19.59
N THR A 155 1.43 9.30 19.43
CA THR A 155 0.00 9.58 19.53
C THR A 155 -0.72 8.47 20.26
N ASP A 156 -1.73 8.83 21.04
CA ASP A 156 -2.67 7.88 21.66
C ASP A 156 -3.88 7.60 20.75
N VAL A 157 -3.93 8.22 19.56
CA VAL A 157 -4.98 8.03 18.56
C VAL A 157 -4.43 7.44 17.27
N PRO A 158 -5.12 6.49 16.62
CA PRO A 158 -4.68 5.90 15.36
C PRO A 158 -4.47 6.96 14.27
N LEU A 159 -3.40 6.80 13.50
CA LEU A 159 -3.21 7.54 12.26
C LEU A 159 -4.06 6.93 11.17
N LYS A 160 -4.58 7.76 10.27
CA LYS A 160 -5.34 7.31 9.11
C LYS A 160 -4.67 7.78 7.84
N MET A 161 -4.64 6.90 6.86
CA MET A 161 -4.23 7.19 5.49
C MET A 161 -5.30 6.70 4.55
N ARG A 162 -5.71 7.53 3.59
CA ARG A 162 -6.59 7.12 2.50
C ARG A 162 -5.91 7.35 1.17
N ILE A 163 -6.06 6.37 0.27
CA ILE A 163 -5.75 6.55 -1.14
C ILE A 163 -7.02 6.39 -1.97
N ASN A 164 -7.20 7.26 -2.96
CA ASN A 164 -8.26 7.14 -3.96
C ASN A 164 -7.61 7.12 -5.34
N ARG A 165 -8.00 6.12 -6.13
CA ARG A 165 -7.65 6.00 -7.54
C ARG A 165 -8.89 6.24 -8.37
N ASN A 166 -8.82 7.24 -9.25
CA ASN A 166 -9.77 7.47 -10.32
C ASN A 166 -9.08 7.38 -11.68
N VAL A 167 -9.15 6.20 -12.29
CA VAL A 167 -8.46 5.85 -13.55
C VAL A 167 -6.95 6.05 -13.42
N SER A 168 -6.43 7.19 -13.88
CA SER A 168 -5.01 7.56 -13.86
C SER A 168 -4.69 8.63 -12.80
N HIS A 169 -5.69 9.10 -12.05
CA HIS A 169 -5.53 10.11 -11.01
C HIS A 169 -5.50 9.42 -9.64
N TRP A 170 -4.55 9.87 -8.82
CA TRP A 170 -4.32 9.35 -7.48
C TRP A 170 -4.33 10.49 -6.48
N THR A 171 -5.00 10.30 -5.36
CA THR A 171 -4.95 11.22 -4.23
C THR A 171 -4.59 10.48 -2.96
N LEU A 172 -3.78 11.14 -2.13
CA LEU A 172 -3.40 10.72 -0.78
C LEU A 172 -3.96 11.76 0.21
N SER A 173 -4.60 11.29 1.28
CA SER A 173 -5.12 12.15 2.37
C SER A 173 -4.92 11.53 3.74
#